data_AF-A0A418KI08-F1
#
_entry.id   AF-A0A418KI08-F1
#
_cell.length_a   1.000
_cell.length_b   1.000
_cell.length_c   1.000
_cell.angle_alpha   90.00
_cell.angle_beta   90.00
_cell.angle_gamma   90.00
#
_symmetry.space_group_name_H-M   'P 1'
#
loop_
_entity.id
_entity.type
_entity.pdbx_description
1 polymer ?
#
loop_
_entity_poly.entity_id
_entity_poly.type
_entity_poly.pdbx_seq_one_letter_code
_entity_poly.pdbx_strand_id
1 'polypeptide(L)'
;MLEKPERPQPPNTTVSIDVEAMTRLVAAMERAGDQIVSLQDEMRTILSGVHLDTSDTARFDQVADWIQQELPGLRRRLAMAQDLLGEGGVSTQPDHRPVPRPYVGDESQISTKPVHESYDAARATAQRFGVPGDHETTRQLVADLRANRHDPYYARELVHSTDPETLVQAVVQAGDDELAQLTAATVATAARGTGELAPPVGYEEQWAALRESDDPAVAAAAEQLRPA
;
A
#
# COMPACT_ATOMS: atom_id res chain seq x y z
N MET A 1 -27.20 41.16 -22.65
CA MET A 1 -27.12 39.76 -22.18
C MET A 1 -25.65 39.44 -22.03
N LEU A 2 -25.12 39.35 -20.81
CA LEU A 2 -23.73 38.98 -20.58
C LEU A 2 -23.62 37.45 -20.59
N GLU A 3 -22.86 36.92 -21.54
CA GLU A 3 -22.39 35.54 -21.53
C GLU A 3 -21.54 35.31 -20.27
N LYS A 4 -21.92 34.31 -19.47
CA LYS A 4 -21.12 33.86 -18.33
C LYS A 4 -19.87 33.16 -18.87
N PRO A 5 -18.66 33.44 -18.33
CA PRO A 5 -17.48 32.68 -18.70
C PRO A 5 -17.65 31.23 -18.24
N GLU A 6 -17.59 30.32 -19.21
CA GLU A 6 -17.55 28.88 -19.01
C GLU A 6 -16.26 28.56 -18.23
N ARG A 7 -16.41 28.11 -16.98
CA ARG A 7 -15.27 27.67 -16.17
C ARG A 7 -14.67 26.44 -16.85
N PRO A 8 -13.35 26.35 -17.03
CA PRO A 8 -12.72 25.14 -17.52
C PRO A 8 -13.07 23.99 -16.56
N GLN A 9 -13.71 22.94 -17.07
CA GLN A 9 -13.91 21.70 -16.33
C GLN A 9 -12.52 21.17 -15.96
N PRO A 10 -12.27 20.79 -14.69
CA PRO A 10 -11.04 20.05 -14.37
C PRO A 10 -10.99 18.80 -15.25
N PRO A 11 -9.80 18.35 -15.67
CA PRO A 11 -9.68 17.16 -16.49
C PRO A 11 -10.42 16.00 -15.78
N ASN A 12 -11.29 15.30 -16.51
CA ASN A 12 -11.96 14.10 -16.01
C ASN A 12 -10.88 13.10 -15.57
N THR A 13 -10.58 13.09 -14.27
CA THR A 13 -9.57 12.20 -13.67
C THR A 13 -10.22 10.90 -13.19
N THR A 14 -11.41 10.62 -13.71
CA THR A 14 -12.19 9.43 -13.42
C THR A 14 -11.59 8.24 -14.17
N VAL A 15 -10.94 7.34 -13.44
CA VAL A 15 -10.34 6.12 -13.99
C VAL A 15 -11.16 4.90 -13.62
N SER A 16 -11.21 3.92 -14.53
CA SER A 16 -11.81 2.62 -14.28
C SER A 16 -10.72 1.58 -14.11
N ILE A 17 -10.61 0.97 -12.92
CA ILE A 17 -9.56 0.01 -12.58
C ILE A 17 -10.19 -1.36 -12.30
N ASP A 18 -9.89 -2.34 -13.15
CA ASP A 18 -10.14 -3.75 -12.85
C ASP A 18 -9.02 -4.26 -11.93
N VAL A 19 -9.36 -4.55 -10.67
CA VAL A 19 -8.40 -5.00 -9.65
C VAL A 19 -7.75 -6.33 -10.01
N GLU A 20 -8.48 -7.27 -10.61
CA GLU A 20 -7.93 -8.58 -10.97
C GLU A 20 -6.94 -8.45 -12.14
N ALA A 21 -7.27 -7.63 -13.13
CA ALA A 21 -6.36 -7.33 -14.24
C ALA A 21 -5.12 -6.56 -13.75
N MET A 22 -5.31 -5.56 -12.88
CA MET A 22 -4.20 -4.76 -12.34
C MET A 22 -3.28 -5.59 -11.44
N THR A 23 -3.82 -6.48 -10.61
CA THR A 23 -3.03 -7.43 -9.79
C THR A 23 -2.18 -8.33 -10.68
N ARG A 24 -2.76 -8.88 -11.76
CA ARG A 24 -2.02 -9.70 -12.73
C ARG A 24 -0.94 -8.90 -13.47
N LEU A 25 -1.21 -7.65 -13.80
CA LEU A 25 -0.25 -6.76 -14.46
C LEU A 25 0.95 -6.46 -13.54
N VAL A 26 0.71 -6.04 -12.30
CA VAL A 26 1.77 -5.76 -11.32
C VAL A 26 2.64 -7.00 -11.12
N ALA A 27 2.02 -8.17 -10.87
CA ALA A 27 2.75 -9.42 -10.69
C ALA A 27 3.51 -9.86 -11.95
N ALA A 28 3.05 -9.51 -13.15
CA ALA A 28 3.77 -9.79 -14.40
C ALA A 28 4.96 -8.85 -14.59
N MET A 29 4.82 -7.57 -14.26
CA MET A 29 5.89 -6.58 -14.33
C MET A 29 7.00 -6.85 -13.31
N GLU A 30 6.65 -7.24 -12.09
CA GLU A 30 7.63 -7.68 -11.06
C GLU A 30 8.45 -8.88 -11.55
N ARG A 31 7.77 -9.94 -12.03
CA ARG A 31 8.44 -11.11 -12.59
C ARG A 31 9.30 -10.77 -13.81
N ALA A 32 8.83 -9.87 -14.68
CA ALA A 32 9.59 -9.44 -15.84
C ALA A 32 10.86 -8.67 -15.43
N GLY A 33 10.78 -7.79 -14.43
CA GLY A 33 11.94 -7.08 -13.88
C GLY A 33 13.01 -8.05 -13.38
N ASP A 34 12.63 -9.02 -12.56
CA ASP A 34 13.55 -10.02 -12.01
C ASP A 34 14.17 -10.91 -13.10
N GLN A 35 13.35 -11.37 -14.05
CA GLN A 35 13.79 -12.22 -15.15
C GLN A 35 14.75 -11.50 -16.10
N ILE A 36 14.48 -10.23 -16.43
CA ILE A 36 15.32 -9.42 -17.32
C ILE A 36 16.72 -9.27 -16.72
N VAL A 37 16.81 -8.93 -15.44
CA VAL A 37 18.10 -8.77 -14.75
C VAL A 37 18.85 -10.10 -14.67
N SER A 38 18.16 -11.19 -14.32
CA SER A 38 18.77 -12.52 -14.25
C SER A 38 19.31 -12.99 -15.61
N LEU A 39 18.53 -12.81 -16.68
CA LEU A 39 18.92 -13.20 -18.04
C LEU A 39 20.08 -12.34 -18.56
N GLN A 40 20.09 -11.05 -18.20
CA GLN A 40 21.18 -10.15 -18.55
C GLN A 40 22.50 -10.55 -17.88
N ASP A 41 22.47 -10.91 -16.60
CA ASP A 41 23.66 -11.37 -15.88
C ASP A 41 24.20 -12.70 -16.44
N GLU A 42 23.31 -13.63 -16.80
CA GLU A 42 23.67 -14.86 -17.48
C GLU A 42 24.32 -14.57 -18.85
N MET A 43 23.69 -13.74 -19.68
CA MET A 43 24.19 -13.38 -21.00
C MET A 43 25.55 -12.67 -20.92
N ARG A 44 25.71 -11.74 -19.97
CA ARG A 44 26.99 -11.06 -19.72
C ARG A 44 28.08 -12.03 -19.29
N THR A 45 27.74 -13.02 -18.45
CA THR A 45 28.68 -14.06 -18.01
C THR A 45 29.11 -14.94 -19.18
N ILE A 46 28.16 -15.35 -20.04
CA ILE A 46 28.46 -16.15 -21.24
C ILE A 46 29.34 -15.35 -22.21
N LEU A 47 28.93 -14.12 -22.56
CA LEU A 47 29.64 -13.26 -23.52
C LEU A 47 31.05 -12.90 -23.03
N SER A 48 31.22 -12.56 -21.75
CA SER A 48 32.54 -12.31 -21.17
C SER A 48 33.42 -13.56 -21.13
N GLY A 49 32.82 -14.73 -20.87
CA GLY A 49 33.48 -16.03 -20.93
C GLY A 49 33.99 -16.42 -22.32
N VAL A 50 33.36 -15.90 -23.39
CA VAL A 50 33.81 -16.07 -24.78
C VAL A 50 34.50 -14.83 -25.36
N HIS A 51 34.82 -13.83 -24.52
CA HIS A 51 35.46 -12.55 -24.89
C HIS A 51 34.73 -11.75 -25.97
N LEU A 52 33.39 -11.83 -25.98
CA LEU A 52 32.53 -11.02 -26.85
C LEU A 52 32.12 -9.71 -26.18
N ASP A 53 31.75 -8.73 -27.00
CA ASP A 53 31.27 -7.43 -26.55
C ASP A 53 29.93 -7.58 -25.79
N THR A 54 29.83 -6.89 -24.65
CA THR A 54 28.65 -6.88 -23.80
C THR A 54 27.83 -5.60 -23.96
N SER A 55 28.23 -4.66 -24.81
CA SER A 55 27.58 -3.35 -24.96
C SER A 55 26.08 -3.44 -25.29
N ASP A 56 25.67 -4.46 -26.06
CA ASP A 56 24.26 -4.69 -26.42
C ASP A 56 23.39 -5.14 -25.22
N THR A 57 23.98 -5.54 -24.09
CA THR A 57 23.22 -5.86 -22.87
C THR A 57 22.61 -4.62 -22.22
N ALA A 58 23.10 -3.41 -22.54
CA ALA A 58 22.65 -2.16 -21.92
C ALA A 58 21.19 -1.79 -22.24
N ARG A 59 20.58 -2.38 -23.28
CA ARG A 59 19.15 -2.18 -23.54
C ARG A 59 18.26 -2.90 -22.52
N PHE A 60 18.75 -3.98 -21.91
CA PHE A 60 18.02 -4.67 -20.84
C PHE A 60 17.98 -3.80 -19.57
N ASP A 61 19.04 -3.06 -19.26
CA ASP A 61 19.06 -2.06 -18.18
C ASP A 61 17.96 -1.00 -18.39
N GLN A 62 17.82 -0.48 -19.61
CA GLN A 62 16.78 0.54 -19.90
C GLN A 62 15.36 0.03 -19.67
N VAL A 63 15.09 -1.24 -20.01
CA VAL A 63 13.77 -1.84 -19.78
C VAL A 63 13.55 -2.12 -18.30
N ALA A 64 14.56 -2.61 -17.59
CA ALA A 64 14.50 -2.81 -16.15
C ALA A 64 14.26 -1.48 -15.42
N ASP A 65 14.99 -0.42 -15.77
CA ASP A 65 14.83 0.93 -15.21
C ASP A 65 13.42 1.49 -15.46
N TRP A 66 12.89 1.30 -16.66
CA TRP A 66 11.51 1.72 -16.97
C TRP A 66 10.48 0.97 -16.12
N ILE A 67 10.63 -0.35 -15.96
CA ILE A 67 9.76 -1.15 -15.07
C ILE A 67 9.83 -0.62 -13.64
N GLN A 68 11.03 -0.32 -13.13
CA GLN A 68 11.22 0.24 -11.78
C GLN A 68 10.61 1.63 -11.60
N GLN A 69 10.52 2.42 -12.67
CA GLN A 69 9.87 3.74 -12.64
C GLN A 69 8.34 3.65 -12.63
N GLU A 70 7.76 2.71 -13.38
CA GLU A 70 6.30 2.59 -13.52
C GLU A 70 5.63 1.77 -12.40
N LEU A 71 6.32 0.73 -11.89
CA LEU A 71 5.79 -0.18 -10.87
C LEU A 71 5.22 0.54 -9.63
N PRO A 72 5.88 1.56 -9.05
CA PRO A 72 5.34 2.27 -7.90
C PRO A 72 3.99 2.93 -8.16
N GLY A 73 3.80 3.52 -9.33
CA GLY A 73 2.54 4.13 -9.72
C GLY A 73 1.43 3.09 -9.87
N LEU A 74 1.73 1.92 -10.42
CA LEU A 74 0.76 0.83 -10.59
C LEU A 74 0.34 0.22 -9.25
N ARG A 75 1.29 0.04 -8.32
CA ARG A 75 1.00 -0.48 -6.98
C ARG A 75 0.12 0.47 -6.17
N ARG A 76 0.34 1.78 -6.26
CA ARG A 76 -0.54 2.78 -5.61
C ARG A 76 -1.95 2.77 -6.17
N ARG A 77 -2.10 2.66 -7.49
CA ARG A 77 -3.41 2.50 -8.15
C ARG A 77 -4.14 1.25 -7.68
N LEU A 78 -3.43 0.13 -7.60
CA LEU A 78 -3.98 -1.13 -7.11
C LEU A 78 -4.42 -1.02 -5.65
N ALA A 79 -3.57 -0.47 -4.78
CA ALA A 79 -3.86 -0.32 -3.35
C ALA A 79 -5.11 0.53 -3.11
N MET A 80 -5.22 1.69 -3.79
CA MET A 80 -6.41 2.54 -3.73
C MET A 80 -7.67 1.82 -4.24
N ALA A 81 -7.59 1.16 -5.40
CA ALA A 81 -8.73 0.45 -5.96
C ALA A 81 -9.23 -0.68 -5.03
N GLN A 82 -8.30 -1.42 -4.42
CA GLN A 82 -8.62 -2.47 -3.45
C GLN A 82 -9.20 -1.91 -2.14
N ASP A 83 -8.69 -0.79 -1.64
CA ASP A 83 -9.18 -0.15 -0.41
C ASP A 83 -10.63 0.32 -0.58
N LEU A 84 -10.91 1.02 -1.68
CA LEU A 84 -12.25 1.55 -1.97
C LEU A 84 -13.26 0.47 -2.39
N LEU A 85 -12.80 -0.64 -3.01
CA LEU A 85 -13.65 -1.81 -3.23
C LEU A 85 -13.90 -2.59 -1.93
N GLY A 86 -12.95 -2.60 -0.99
CA GLY A 86 -13.10 -3.15 0.36
C GLY A 86 -14.16 -2.40 1.17
N GLU A 87 -14.25 -1.07 1.03
CA GLU A 87 -15.33 -0.25 1.61
C GLU A 87 -16.72 -0.53 0.98
N GLY A 88 -16.77 -1.08 -0.25
CA GLY A 88 -17.99 -1.21 -1.04
C GLY A 88 -18.55 -2.62 -1.24
N GLY A 89 -17.99 -3.67 -0.62
CA GLY A 89 -18.11 -5.01 -1.22
C GLY A 89 -18.10 -6.24 -0.33
N VAL A 90 -18.86 -6.26 0.78
CA VAL A 90 -19.51 -7.50 1.24
C VAL A 90 -20.97 -7.22 1.54
N SER A 91 -21.79 -7.07 0.49
CA SER A 91 -23.21 -7.34 0.65
C SER A 91 -23.35 -8.83 0.95
N THR A 92 -23.72 -9.17 2.18
CA THR A 92 -24.07 -10.51 2.66
C THR A 92 -25.35 -11.08 2.02
N GLN A 93 -25.70 -10.61 0.82
CA GLN A 93 -26.90 -11.04 0.11
C GLN A 93 -26.63 -12.39 -0.59
N PRO A 94 -27.32 -13.49 -0.23
CA PRO A 94 -26.86 -14.85 -0.52
C PRO A 94 -26.92 -15.34 -1.97
N ASP A 95 -27.23 -14.48 -2.95
CA ASP A 95 -27.70 -14.98 -4.26
C ASP A 95 -27.07 -14.33 -5.49
N HIS A 96 -26.03 -13.51 -5.35
CA HIS A 96 -25.37 -12.89 -6.51
C HIS A 96 -23.89 -13.26 -6.52
N ARG A 97 -23.46 -14.03 -7.54
CA ARG A 97 -22.04 -14.18 -7.87
C ARG A 97 -21.46 -12.77 -7.99
N PRO A 98 -20.44 -12.39 -7.21
CA PRO A 98 -19.85 -11.06 -7.32
C PRO A 98 -19.25 -10.95 -8.71
N VAL A 99 -19.90 -10.18 -9.57
CA VAL A 99 -19.30 -9.75 -10.84
C VAL A 99 -18.15 -8.81 -10.43
N PRO A 100 -16.90 -9.06 -10.85
CA PRO A 100 -15.81 -8.13 -10.57
C PRO A 100 -16.18 -6.79 -11.21
N ARG A 101 -16.55 -5.81 -10.38
CA ARG A 101 -16.87 -4.46 -10.84
C ARG A 101 -15.56 -3.69 -10.84
N PRO A 102 -15.17 -3.07 -11.98
CA PRO A 102 -14.02 -2.19 -11.95
C PRO A 102 -14.32 -1.02 -11.03
N TYR A 103 -13.35 -0.64 -10.20
CA TYR A 103 -13.42 0.60 -9.44
C TYR A 103 -13.53 1.77 -10.40
N VAL A 104 -14.42 2.73 -10.14
CA VAL A 104 -14.52 3.98 -10.90
C VAL A 104 -14.40 5.13 -9.91
N GLY A 105 -13.35 5.93 -10.03
CA GLY A 105 -13.20 7.11 -9.17
C GLY A 105 -12.01 7.98 -9.54
N ASP A 106 -11.73 8.94 -8.67
CA ASP A 106 -10.81 10.04 -8.94
C ASP A 106 -9.34 9.65 -8.66
N GLU A 107 -8.51 9.68 -9.70
CA GLU A 107 -7.07 9.37 -9.60
C GLU A 107 -6.29 10.45 -8.82
N SER A 108 -6.86 11.63 -8.57
CA SER A 108 -6.20 12.71 -7.83
C SER A 108 -5.90 12.33 -6.37
N GLN A 109 -6.52 11.27 -5.85
CA GLN A 109 -6.26 10.74 -4.51
C GLN A 109 -5.00 9.86 -4.44
N ILE A 110 -4.39 9.53 -5.58
CA ILE A 110 -3.18 8.73 -5.64
C ILE A 110 -1.98 9.59 -5.29
N SER A 111 -1.21 9.13 -4.31
CA SER A 111 0.00 9.83 -3.94
C SER A 111 1.03 9.80 -5.07
N THR A 112 1.43 10.99 -5.53
CA THR A 112 2.47 11.18 -6.55
C THR A 112 3.86 11.39 -5.94
N LYS A 113 3.96 11.42 -4.60
CA LYS A 113 5.23 11.61 -3.90
C LYS A 113 6.21 10.48 -4.22
N PRO A 114 7.52 10.74 -4.20
CA PRO A 114 8.53 9.69 -4.28
C PRO A 114 8.35 8.59 -3.22
N VAL A 115 8.75 7.35 -3.55
CA VAL A 115 8.65 6.21 -2.62
C VAL A 115 9.43 6.45 -1.33
N HIS A 116 10.62 7.05 -1.41
CA HIS A 116 11.44 7.33 -0.22
C HIS A 116 10.76 8.28 0.76
N GLU A 117 10.06 9.32 0.28
CA GLU A 117 9.29 10.22 1.14
C GLU A 117 8.14 9.48 1.84
N SER A 118 7.61 8.43 1.22
CA SER A 118 6.57 7.57 1.81
C SER A 118 7.12 6.77 2.98
N TYR A 119 8.35 6.27 2.85
CA TYR A 119 9.06 5.59 3.93
C TYR A 119 9.46 6.54 5.05
N ASP A 120 9.96 7.72 4.73
CA ASP A 120 10.33 8.72 5.75
C ASP A 120 9.11 9.17 6.57
N ALA A 121 7.98 9.40 5.90
CA ALA A 121 6.72 9.71 6.59
C ALA A 121 6.28 8.56 7.50
N ALA A 122 6.33 7.32 7.03
CA ALA A 122 5.94 6.15 7.82
C ALA A 122 6.83 5.96 9.04
N ARG A 123 8.15 6.14 8.91
CA ARG A 123 9.08 6.08 10.05
C ARG A 123 8.83 7.17 11.08
N ALA A 124 8.50 8.38 10.63
CA ALA A 124 8.14 9.47 11.53
C ALA A 124 6.85 9.15 12.30
N THR A 125 5.84 8.59 11.62
CA THR A 125 4.60 8.14 12.26
C THR A 125 4.85 6.97 13.23
N ALA A 126 5.68 5.99 12.85
CA ALA A 126 6.07 4.87 13.71
C ALA A 126 6.69 5.33 15.03
N GLN A 127 7.59 6.32 14.97
CA GLN A 127 8.19 6.91 16.18
C GLN A 127 7.14 7.54 17.09
N ARG A 128 6.08 8.16 16.53
CA ARG A 128 4.99 8.76 17.31
C ARG A 128 4.12 7.70 17.99
N PHE A 129 3.89 6.55 17.33
CA PHE A 129 3.19 5.42 17.94
C PHE A 129 3.92 4.86 19.17
N GLY A 130 5.26 4.94 19.20
CA GLY A 130 6.07 4.50 20.35
C GLY A 130 6.11 5.47 21.54
N VAL A 131 5.50 6.66 21.44
CA VAL A 131 5.46 7.65 22.52
C VAL A 131 4.10 7.58 23.22
N PRO A 132 4.01 7.66 24.57
CA PRO A 132 2.73 7.71 25.28
C PRO A 132 1.84 8.82 24.72
N GLY A 133 0.63 8.46 24.29
CA GLY A 133 -0.25 9.36 23.56
C GLY A 133 -0.82 10.47 24.43
N ASP A 134 -0.67 11.72 23.98
CA ASP A 134 -1.50 12.84 24.40
C ASP A 134 -2.46 13.26 23.25
N HIS A 135 -3.42 14.14 23.56
CA HIS A 135 -4.40 14.59 22.55
C HIS A 135 -3.76 15.28 21.33
N GLU A 136 -2.57 15.85 21.45
CA GLU A 136 -1.83 16.44 20.33
C GLU A 136 -1.22 15.35 19.45
N THR A 137 -0.61 14.33 20.06
CA THR A 137 -0.02 13.19 19.38
C THR A 137 -1.08 12.40 18.63
N THR A 138 -2.25 12.14 19.24
CA THR A 138 -3.38 11.49 18.56
C THR A 138 -3.83 12.27 17.32
N ARG A 139 -3.96 13.60 17.42
CA ARG A 139 -4.32 14.44 16.26
C ARG A 139 -3.27 14.38 15.15
N GLN A 140 -1.99 14.35 15.51
CA GLN A 140 -0.90 14.27 14.55
C GLN A 140 -0.86 12.89 13.86
N LEU A 141 -1.06 11.80 14.62
CA LEU A 141 -1.20 10.45 14.06
C LEU A 141 -2.37 10.35 13.07
N VAL A 142 -3.54 10.89 13.44
CA VAL A 142 -4.71 10.93 12.55
C VAL A 142 -4.41 11.71 11.27
N ALA A 143 -3.74 12.87 11.38
CA ALA A 143 -3.36 13.66 10.21
C ALA A 143 -2.38 12.93 9.29
N ASP A 144 -1.36 12.28 9.88
CA ASP A 144 -0.36 11.51 9.15
C ASP A 144 -1.00 10.32 8.41
N LEU A 145 -1.83 9.53 9.09
CA LEU A 145 -2.50 8.38 8.48
C LEU A 145 -3.49 8.81 7.38
N ARG A 146 -4.24 9.90 7.60
CA ARG A 146 -5.17 10.44 6.60
C ARG A 146 -4.41 10.90 5.35
N ALA A 147 -3.26 11.56 5.50
CA ALA A 147 -2.46 12.01 4.37
C ALA A 147 -1.90 10.86 3.52
N ASN A 148 -1.81 9.65 4.09
CA ASN A 148 -1.17 8.49 3.48
C ASN A 148 -2.09 7.27 3.30
N ARG A 149 -3.42 7.46 3.42
CA ARG A 149 -4.44 6.40 3.53
C ARG A 149 -4.38 5.30 2.46
N HIS A 150 -3.96 5.64 1.24
CA HIS A 150 -3.94 4.71 0.10
C HIS A 150 -2.53 4.39 -0.40
N ASP A 151 -1.50 4.70 0.38
CA ASP A 151 -0.11 4.51 -0.02
C ASP A 151 0.46 3.18 0.52
N PRO A 152 0.64 2.16 -0.34
CA PRO A 152 1.13 0.86 0.10
C PRO A 152 2.58 0.91 0.60
N TYR A 153 3.38 1.88 0.15
CA TYR A 153 4.75 2.05 0.62
C TYR A 153 4.80 2.59 2.05
N TYR A 154 3.94 3.55 2.35
CA TYR A 154 3.75 4.05 3.71
C TYR A 154 3.24 2.94 4.62
N ALA A 155 2.20 2.22 4.20
CA ALA A 155 1.60 1.14 4.98
C ALA A 155 2.63 0.04 5.30
N ARG A 156 3.40 -0.39 4.29
CA ARG A 156 4.48 -1.37 4.46
C ARG A 156 5.53 -0.88 5.46
N GLU A 157 6.08 0.31 5.29
CA GLU A 157 7.12 0.78 6.21
C GLU A 157 6.60 0.99 7.63
N LEU A 158 5.33 1.38 7.80
CA LEU A 158 4.73 1.51 9.12
C LEU A 158 4.68 0.16 9.86
N VAL A 159 4.21 -0.90 9.21
CA VAL A 159 4.12 -2.24 9.84
C VAL A 159 5.48 -2.91 10.04
N HIS A 160 6.50 -2.50 9.27
CA HIS A 160 7.89 -2.95 9.48
C HIS A 160 8.60 -2.17 10.59
N SER A 161 8.16 -0.94 10.87
CA SER A 161 8.79 -0.04 11.85
C SER A 161 8.09 -0.03 13.20
N THR A 162 6.83 -0.48 13.26
CA THR A 162 6.01 -0.54 14.47
C THR A 162 5.43 -1.94 14.62
N ASP A 163 5.67 -2.56 15.76
CA ASP A 163 5.06 -3.85 16.08
C ASP A 163 3.54 -3.71 16.32
N PRO A 164 2.74 -4.77 16.06
CA PRO A 164 1.30 -4.79 16.30
C PRO A 164 0.88 -4.42 17.72
N GLU A 165 1.67 -4.77 18.73
CA GLU A 165 1.36 -4.49 20.13
C GLU A 165 1.39 -2.98 20.39
N THR A 166 2.43 -2.29 19.92
CA THR A 166 2.55 -0.84 19.99
C THR A 166 1.38 -0.13 19.29
N LEU A 167 0.95 -0.61 18.10
CA LEU A 167 -0.21 -0.05 17.40
C LEU A 167 -1.50 -0.21 18.22
N VAL A 168 -1.75 -1.41 18.75
CA VAL A 168 -2.93 -1.69 19.58
C VAL A 168 -2.92 -0.83 20.84
N GLN A 169 -1.80 -0.75 21.54
CA GLN A 169 -1.68 0.04 22.78
C GLN A 169 -1.93 1.53 22.53
N ALA A 170 -1.39 2.09 21.45
CA ALA A 170 -1.61 3.49 21.11
C ALA A 170 -3.09 3.78 20.82
N VAL A 171 -3.78 2.88 20.10
CA VAL A 171 -5.22 3.02 19.80
C VAL A 171 -6.06 2.91 21.09
N VAL A 172 -5.76 1.93 21.94
CA VAL A 172 -6.45 1.76 23.24
C VAL A 172 -6.24 2.97 24.15
N GLN A 173 -5.02 3.49 24.23
CA GLN A 173 -4.69 4.67 25.05
C GLN A 173 -5.35 5.94 24.53
N ALA A 174 -5.41 6.12 23.21
CA ALA A 174 -6.03 7.29 22.60
C ALA A 174 -7.56 7.27 22.76
N GLY A 175 -8.18 6.08 22.72
CA GLY A 175 -9.64 5.94 22.76
C GLY A 175 -10.34 6.68 21.61
N ASP A 176 -9.67 6.78 20.46
CA ASP A 176 -10.11 7.58 19.31
C ASP A 176 -10.50 6.66 18.13
N ASP A 177 -11.78 6.70 17.76
CA ASP A 177 -12.34 5.84 16.71
C ASP A 177 -11.74 6.11 15.33
N GLU A 178 -11.37 7.36 15.05
CA GLU A 178 -10.80 7.76 13.77
C GLU A 178 -9.38 7.23 13.62
N LEU A 179 -8.58 7.34 14.69
CA LEU A 179 -7.25 6.73 14.75
C LEU A 179 -7.34 5.21 14.57
N ALA A 180 -8.29 4.55 15.24
CA ALA A 180 -8.51 3.11 15.09
C ALA A 180 -8.83 2.73 13.63
N GLN A 181 -9.77 3.43 13.00
CA GLN A 181 -10.17 3.16 11.61
C GLN A 181 -9.04 3.40 10.61
N LEU A 182 -8.29 4.50 10.76
CA LEU A 182 -7.18 4.82 9.87
C LEU A 182 -6.01 3.84 10.05
N THR A 183 -5.76 3.40 11.29
CA THR A 183 -4.73 2.39 11.57
C THR A 183 -5.15 1.04 10.97
N ALA A 184 -6.41 0.63 11.13
CA ALA A 184 -6.94 -0.59 10.53
C ALA A 184 -6.82 -0.58 9.00
N ALA A 185 -7.20 0.51 8.34
CA ALA A 185 -7.07 0.66 6.88
C ALA A 185 -5.60 0.58 6.42
N THR A 186 -4.69 1.15 7.20
CA THR A 186 -3.24 1.09 6.92
C THR A 186 -2.71 -0.34 7.07
N VAL A 187 -3.06 -1.04 8.15
CA VAL A 187 -2.69 -2.44 8.36
C VAL A 187 -3.29 -3.34 7.29
N ALA A 188 -4.54 -3.11 6.89
CA ALA A 188 -5.20 -3.83 5.80
C ALA A 188 -4.51 -3.63 4.45
N THR A 189 -4.02 -2.43 4.19
CA THR A 189 -3.24 -2.13 2.97
C THR A 189 -1.90 -2.85 3.00
N ALA A 190 -1.21 -2.86 4.15
CA ALA A 190 0.06 -3.57 4.30
C ALA A 190 -0.09 -5.10 4.17
N ALA A 191 -1.14 -5.69 4.75
CA ALA A 191 -1.41 -7.13 4.69
C ALA A 191 -1.65 -7.65 3.27
N ARG A 192 -2.16 -6.80 2.37
CA ARG A 192 -2.34 -7.11 0.94
C ARG A 192 -1.04 -7.03 0.13
N GLY A 193 0.03 -6.52 0.72
CA GLY A 193 1.34 -6.41 0.08
C GLY A 193 1.95 -7.76 -0.26
N THR A 194 2.64 -7.84 -1.40
CA THR A 194 3.38 -9.02 -1.85
C THR A 194 4.78 -8.61 -2.30
N GLY A 195 5.70 -9.58 -2.45
CA GLY A 195 7.08 -9.32 -2.85
C GLY A 195 7.79 -8.36 -1.88
N GLU A 196 8.31 -7.24 -2.39
CA GLU A 196 8.98 -6.20 -1.58
C GLU A 196 8.05 -5.50 -0.56
N LEU A 197 6.74 -5.57 -0.80
CA LEU A 197 5.72 -4.96 0.04
C LEU A 197 5.12 -5.93 1.06
N ALA A 198 5.60 -7.18 1.10
CA ALA A 198 5.07 -8.19 2.01
C ALA A 198 5.21 -7.75 3.48
N PRO A 199 4.23 -8.10 4.34
CA PRO A 199 4.33 -7.93 5.78
C PRO A 199 5.57 -8.61 6.38
N PRO A 200 6.00 -8.20 7.58
CA PRO A 200 7.09 -8.86 8.30
C PRO A 200 6.81 -10.35 8.54
N VAL A 201 7.86 -11.16 8.64
CA VAL A 201 7.72 -12.57 9.05
C VAL A 201 7.18 -12.62 10.47
N GLY A 202 6.18 -13.48 10.72
CA GLY A 202 5.56 -13.61 12.05
C GLY A 202 4.44 -12.60 12.32
N TYR A 203 4.08 -11.74 11.37
CA TYR A 203 3.13 -10.65 11.57
C TYR A 203 1.71 -11.17 11.91
N GLU A 204 1.26 -12.23 11.24
CA GLU A 204 -0.06 -12.83 11.52
C GLU A 204 -0.10 -13.53 12.88
N GLU A 205 1.00 -14.17 13.28
CA GLU A 205 1.13 -14.79 14.59
C GLU A 205 1.11 -13.75 15.72
N GLN A 206 1.71 -12.58 15.51
CA GLN A 206 1.67 -11.46 16.47
C GLN A 206 0.23 -10.94 16.64
N TRP A 207 -0.51 -10.74 15.54
CA TRP A 207 -1.93 -10.37 15.62
C TRP A 207 -2.79 -11.46 16.26
N ALA A 208 -2.46 -12.74 16.07
CA ALA A 208 -3.15 -13.85 16.74
C ALA A 208 -2.94 -13.83 18.26
N ALA A 209 -1.70 -13.65 18.69
CA ALA A 209 -1.38 -13.55 20.10
C ALA A 209 -2.11 -12.37 20.78
N LEU A 210 -2.22 -11.22 20.12
CA LEU A 210 -2.91 -10.05 20.67
C LEU A 210 -4.42 -10.24 20.80
N ARG A 211 -5.05 -10.98 19.89
CA ARG A 211 -6.49 -11.32 19.97
C ARG A 211 -6.80 -12.31 21.09
N GLU A 212 -5.82 -13.14 21.45
CA GLU A 212 -5.90 -14.07 22.58
C GLU A 212 -5.43 -13.45 23.91
N SER A 213 -5.18 -12.14 23.95
CA SER A 213 -4.75 -11.42 25.14
C SER A 213 -5.78 -11.52 26.28
N ASP A 214 -5.28 -11.65 27.52
CA ASP A 214 -6.10 -11.60 28.73
C ASP A 214 -6.67 -10.20 29.00
N ASP A 215 -6.12 -9.15 28.37
CA ASP A 215 -6.67 -7.79 28.44
C ASP A 215 -7.79 -7.60 27.40
N PRO A 216 -9.06 -7.42 27.82
CA PRO A 216 -10.19 -7.33 26.90
C PRO A 216 -10.14 -6.07 26.02
N ALA A 217 -9.48 -4.99 26.44
CA ALA A 217 -9.34 -3.79 25.62
C ALA A 217 -8.33 -4.02 24.49
N VAL A 218 -7.23 -4.70 24.80
CA VAL A 218 -6.21 -5.09 23.81
C VAL A 218 -6.79 -6.09 22.82
N ALA A 219 -7.49 -7.11 23.27
CA ALA A 219 -8.12 -8.10 22.39
C ALA A 219 -9.16 -7.46 21.46
N ALA A 220 -10.01 -6.56 21.97
CA ALA A 220 -11.01 -5.86 21.16
C ALA A 220 -10.37 -4.93 20.11
N ALA A 221 -9.35 -4.17 20.49
CA ALA A 221 -8.63 -3.32 19.56
C ALA A 221 -7.85 -4.15 18.51
N ALA A 222 -7.29 -5.29 18.89
CA ALA A 222 -6.63 -6.20 17.96
C ALA A 222 -7.60 -6.81 16.94
N GLU A 223 -8.82 -7.16 17.35
CA GLU A 223 -9.89 -7.57 16.42
C GLU A 223 -10.31 -6.44 15.48
N GLN A 224 -10.40 -5.20 15.96
CA GLN A 224 -10.77 -4.05 15.14
C GLN A 224 -9.70 -3.67 14.10
N LEU A 225 -8.42 -3.76 14.47
CA LEU A 225 -7.31 -3.30 13.63
C LEU A 225 -6.89 -4.29 12.55
N ARG A 226 -7.35 -5.55 12.62
CA ARG A 226 -6.98 -6.57 11.66
C ARG A 226 -7.87 -6.52 10.41
N PRO A 227 -7.30 -6.65 9.20
CA PRO A 227 -8.07 -6.97 7.99
C PRO A 227 -8.75 -8.35 8.10
N ALA A 228 -9.97 -8.44 7.56
CA ALA A 228 -10.68 -9.71 7.34
C ALA A 228 -9.96 -10.60 6.32
#